data_AF-A0A8B6F0H0-F1
#
_entry.id   AF-A0A8B6F0H0-F1
#
_cell.length_a   1.000
_cell.length_b   1.000
_cell.length_c   1.000
_cell.angle_alpha   90.00
_cell.angle_beta   90.00
_cell.angle_gamma   90.00
#
_symmetry.space_group_name_H-M   'P 1'
#
loop_
_entity.id
_entity.type
_entity.pdbx_description
1 polymer ?
#
loop_
_entity_poly.entity_id
_entity_poly.type
_entity_poly.pdbx_seq_one_letter_code
_entity_poly.pdbx_strand_id
1 'polypeptide(L)'
;MTVDIDAIMVLDNGKEEAGEGDGVFRDCITQFWDEFYEQCTEGRIFKVPVLRHDFQKEEWKAVSRIIRKGFEVSGYWPISIMPAIFEECIHGSIESSLIELFSDYLPEMESQIVKKAISNFNDVDQDDFLEFLDSHSCRKLVNSENVLPIIGELAHKELIQQPRYVIECFRSELRQLQVTPGKLKQIYQEMKPTPKEILKSLIVPENMKEAERLCTGFLKRYIKDLDGEKQKAFLRFCTGSDVLLGMKITIEFF
;
A
#
# COMPACT_ATOMS: atom_id res chain seq x y z
N MET A 1 25.69 8.30 -8.86
CA MET A 1 25.93 6.95 -9.40
C MET A 1 24.64 6.18 -9.21
N THR A 2 23.92 5.89 -10.28
CA THR A 2 22.80 4.95 -10.26
C THR A 2 23.38 3.58 -9.98
N VAL A 3 23.11 3.03 -8.80
CA VAL A 3 23.40 1.62 -8.52
C VAL A 3 22.38 0.84 -9.33
N ASP A 4 22.84 0.04 -10.28
CA ASP A 4 21.94 -0.87 -10.98
C ASP A 4 21.59 -2.00 -10.01
N ILE A 5 20.30 -2.14 -9.73
CA ILE A 5 19.78 -3.21 -8.89
C ILE A 5 19.32 -4.32 -9.84
N ASP A 6 20.09 -5.40 -9.90
CA ASP A 6 19.67 -6.64 -10.54
C ASP A 6 19.04 -7.55 -9.50
N ALA A 7 17.89 -8.13 -9.82
CA ALA A 7 17.17 -9.06 -8.96
C ALA A 7 17.10 -10.43 -9.64
N ILE A 8 17.41 -11.48 -8.87
CA ILE A 8 17.36 -12.87 -9.31
C ILE A 8 16.50 -13.62 -8.30
N MET A 9 15.47 -14.32 -8.77
CA MET A 9 14.68 -15.21 -7.93
C MET A 9 15.43 -16.52 -7.74
N VAL A 10 15.51 -16.99 -6.49
CA VAL A 10 16.22 -18.22 -6.12
C VAL A 10 15.23 -19.15 -5.44
N LEU A 11 15.14 -20.38 -5.94
CA LEU A 11 14.30 -21.43 -5.38
C LEU A 11 14.86 -21.94 -4.04
N ASP A 12 14.05 -22.63 -3.25
CA ASP A 12 14.46 -23.24 -1.96
C ASP A 12 15.70 -24.15 -2.04
N ASN A 13 16.01 -24.66 -3.23
CA ASN A 13 17.17 -25.50 -3.49
C ASN A 13 18.44 -24.70 -3.84
N GLY A 14 18.40 -23.37 -3.76
CA GLY A 14 19.52 -22.46 -4.04
C GLY A 14 19.80 -22.22 -5.52
N LYS A 15 18.96 -22.74 -6.44
CA LYS A 15 19.10 -22.49 -7.88
C LYS A 15 18.26 -21.29 -8.31
N GLU A 16 18.75 -20.59 -9.33
CA GLU A 16 17.98 -19.54 -9.99
C GLU A 16 16.68 -20.10 -10.56
N GLU A 17 15.60 -19.34 -10.39
CA GLU A 17 14.31 -19.64 -10.98
C GLU A 17 14.41 -19.51 -12.50
N ALA A 18 13.91 -20.52 -13.22
CA ALA A 18 13.95 -20.55 -14.68
C ALA A 18 12.91 -19.64 -15.35
N GLY A 19 12.18 -18.84 -14.57
CA GLY A 19 11.23 -17.87 -15.08
C GLY A 19 11.96 -16.82 -15.93
N GLU A 20 11.31 -16.37 -16.99
CA GLU A 20 11.86 -15.34 -17.88
C GLU A 20 10.84 -14.21 -18.08
N GLY A 21 11.36 -13.01 -18.40
CA GLY A 21 10.57 -11.82 -18.68
C GLY A 21 10.18 -11.01 -17.44
N ASP A 22 9.43 -9.93 -17.67
CA ASP A 22 9.15 -8.91 -16.64
C ASP A 22 8.33 -9.43 -15.45
N GLY A 23 7.68 -10.59 -15.58
CA GLY A 23 6.89 -11.22 -14.51
C GLY A 23 7.74 -11.62 -13.31
N VAL A 24 8.98 -12.07 -13.55
CA VAL A 24 9.91 -12.49 -12.49
C VAL A 24 10.32 -11.31 -11.61
N PHE A 25 10.68 -10.19 -12.24
CA PHE A 25 11.07 -8.99 -11.51
C PHE A 25 9.89 -8.42 -10.71
N ARG A 26 8.69 -8.41 -11.29
CA ARG A 26 7.48 -7.97 -10.58
C ARG A 26 7.20 -8.88 -9.38
N ASP A 27 7.28 -10.20 -9.55
CA ASP A 27 6.99 -11.12 -8.44
C ASP A 27 8.01 -10.98 -7.31
N CYS A 28 9.29 -10.77 -7.66
CA CYS A 28 10.34 -10.44 -6.70
C CYS A 28 10.03 -9.14 -5.92
N ILE A 29 9.63 -8.07 -6.61
CA ILE A 29 9.26 -6.81 -5.97
C ILE A 29 8.01 -6.96 -5.10
N THR A 30 6.99 -7.65 -5.57
CA THR A 30 5.77 -7.91 -4.80
C THR A 30 6.11 -8.71 -3.54
N GLN A 31 6.94 -9.75 -3.65
CA GLN A 31 7.42 -10.51 -2.49
C GLN A 31 8.15 -9.63 -1.49
N PHE A 32 9.08 -8.79 -1.97
CA PHE A 32 9.80 -7.84 -1.12
C PHE A 32 8.83 -6.93 -0.34
N TRP A 33 7.79 -6.41 -1.00
CA TRP A 33 6.83 -5.53 -0.35
C TRP A 33 5.94 -6.26 0.65
N ASP A 34 5.49 -7.48 0.33
CA ASP A 34 4.73 -8.30 1.27
C ASP A 34 5.52 -8.48 2.59
N GLU A 35 6.81 -8.85 2.49
CA GLU A 35 7.69 -9.00 3.64
C GLU A 35 7.97 -7.67 4.35
N PHE A 36 8.20 -6.60 3.59
CA PHE A 36 8.44 -5.27 4.16
C PHE A 36 7.22 -4.76 4.92
N TYR A 37 6.01 -4.94 4.40
CA TYR A 37 4.79 -4.53 5.08
C TYR A 37 4.57 -5.29 6.39
N GLU A 38 4.92 -6.58 6.43
CA GLU A 38 4.79 -7.40 7.64
C GLU A 38 5.85 -7.05 8.69
N GLN A 39 7.10 -6.84 8.28
CA GLN A 39 8.24 -6.78 9.20
C GLN A 39 8.72 -5.36 9.53
N CYS A 40 8.40 -4.38 8.69
CA CYS A 40 9.00 -3.03 8.76
C CYS A 40 7.95 -1.92 8.84
N THR A 41 6.65 -2.25 8.92
CA THR A 41 5.59 -1.26 8.97
C THR A 41 4.49 -1.60 9.98
N GLU A 42 3.77 -0.59 10.42
CA GLU A 42 2.55 -0.71 11.21
C GLU A 42 1.36 -0.09 10.48
N GLY A 43 0.15 -0.41 10.93
CA GLY A 43 -1.09 0.11 10.38
C GLY A 43 -1.92 -0.95 9.65
N ARG A 44 -3.18 -0.61 9.37
CA ARG A 44 -4.20 -1.52 8.85
C ARG A 44 -4.33 -1.49 7.33
N ILE A 45 -4.97 -0.46 6.78
CA ILE A 45 -5.17 -0.29 5.33
C ILE A 45 -3.92 0.34 4.74
N PHE A 46 -3.51 1.46 5.33
CA PHE A 46 -2.22 2.07 5.03
C PHE A 46 -1.19 1.67 6.07
N LYS A 47 0.04 1.58 5.58
CA LYS A 47 1.23 1.16 6.29
C LYS A 47 2.17 2.34 6.48
N VAL A 48 2.73 2.45 7.68
CA VAL A 48 3.74 3.45 8.05
C VAL A 48 5.02 2.71 8.45
N PRO A 49 6.17 3.00 7.82
CA PRO A 49 7.44 2.43 8.23
C PRO A 49 7.77 2.74 9.68
N VAL A 50 8.18 1.71 10.43
CA VAL A 50 8.61 1.83 11.82
C VAL A 50 10.12 1.66 11.94
N LEU A 51 10.71 2.35 12.91
CA LEU A 51 12.14 2.24 13.16
C LEU A 51 12.51 0.82 13.59
N ARG A 52 13.55 0.29 12.98
CA ARG A 52 14.17 -0.97 13.40
C ARG A 52 15.61 -0.72 13.84
N HIS A 53 16.04 -1.46 14.86
CA HIS A 53 17.39 -1.33 15.40
C HIS A 53 18.46 -1.83 14.40
N ASP A 54 18.11 -2.76 13.53
CA ASP A 54 18.96 -3.37 12.51
C ASP A 54 18.95 -2.61 11.17
N PHE A 55 18.07 -1.60 11.01
CA PHE A 55 18.03 -0.75 9.82
C PHE A 55 18.59 0.63 10.13
N GLN A 56 19.78 0.90 9.57
CA GLN A 56 20.41 2.20 9.62
C GLN A 56 20.11 2.96 8.31
N LYS A 57 20.77 4.10 8.15
CA LYS A 57 20.56 5.00 7.02
C LYS A 57 20.65 4.32 5.66
N GLU A 58 21.60 3.41 5.48
CA GLU A 58 21.86 2.81 4.16
C GLU A 58 20.86 1.71 3.81
N GLU A 59 20.33 0.99 4.80
CA GLU A 59 19.22 0.04 4.64
C GLU A 59 17.94 0.77 4.25
N TRP A 60 17.58 1.86 4.94
CA TRP A 60 16.42 2.67 4.58
C TRP A 60 16.55 3.30 3.19
N LYS A 61 17.75 3.77 2.83
CA LYS A 61 18.00 4.22 1.45
C LYS A 61 17.88 3.10 0.44
N ALA A 62 18.30 1.88 0.77
CA ALA A 62 18.14 0.73 -0.13
C ALA A 62 16.67 0.50 -0.47
N VAL A 63 15.78 0.56 0.52
CA VAL A 63 14.32 0.49 0.30
C VAL A 63 13.85 1.57 -0.67
N SER A 64 14.31 2.81 -0.52
CA SER A 64 13.95 3.88 -1.46
C SER A 64 14.51 3.71 -2.88
N ARG A 65 15.66 3.06 -3.03
CA ARG A 65 16.18 2.65 -4.35
C ARG A 65 15.32 1.56 -4.97
N ILE A 66 14.79 0.62 -4.17
CA ILE A 66 13.83 -0.40 -4.63
C ILE A 66 12.53 0.26 -5.10
N ILE A 67 11.97 1.22 -4.35
CA ILE A 67 10.79 2.00 -4.76
C ILE A 67 11.04 2.66 -6.13
N ARG A 68 12.16 3.37 -6.26
CA ARG A 68 12.53 4.06 -7.50
C ARG A 68 12.68 3.08 -8.67
N LYS A 69 13.44 1.99 -8.49
CA LYS A 69 13.67 0.98 -9.54
C LYS A 69 12.36 0.31 -9.95
N GLY A 70 11.51 -0.08 -9.00
CA GLY A 70 10.19 -0.65 -9.30
C GLY A 70 9.31 0.28 -10.12
N PHE A 71 9.31 1.57 -9.78
CA PHE A 71 8.56 2.57 -10.54
C PHE A 71 9.14 2.81 -11.94
N GLU A 72 10.46 2.96 -12.06
CA GLU A 72 11.13 3.24 -13.35
C GLU A 72 11.11 2.04 -14.31
N VAL A 73 11.19 0.81 -13.80
CA VAL A 73 11.30 -0.41 -14.63
C VAL A 73 9.94 -1.02 -14.95
N SER A 74 9.05 -1.16 -13.96
CA SER A 74 7.78 -1.87 -14.13
C SER A 74 6.55 -1.01 -13.84
N GLY A 75 6.73 0.27 -13.51
CA GLY A 75 5.65 1.14 -13.06
C GLY A 75 5.08 0.76 -11.70
N TYR A 76 5.75 -0.12 -10.95
CA TYR A 76 5.28 -0.58 -9.63
C TYR A 76 5.36 0.54 -8.61
N TRP A 77 4.31 0.69 -7.80
CA TRP A 77 4.31 1.60 -6.65
C TRP A 77 3.74 0.90 -5.41
N PRO A 78 4.38 1.02 -4.24
CA PRO A 78 3.91 0.41 -3.00
C PRO A 78 2.73 1.19 -2.40
N ILE A 79 1.55 1.04 -3.00
CA ILE A 79 0.32 1.78 -2.63
C ILE A 79 -0.23 1.45 -1.24
N SER A 80 0.32 0.44 -0.55
CA SER A 80 0.02 0.20 0.86
C SER A 80 0.78 1.13 1.79
N ILE A 81 1.93 1.69 1.39
CA ILE A 81 2.57 2.76 2.17
C ILE A 81 1.68 4.01 2.12
N MET A 82 1.56 4.70 3.23
CA MET A 82 0.74 5.91 3.35
C MET A 82 1.13 6.99 2.31
N PRO A 83 0.18 7.56 1.54
CA PRO A 83 0.51 8.57 0.51
C PRO A 83 1.22 9.81 1.06
N ALA A 84 0.89 10.25 2.28
CA ALA A 84 1.53 11.39 2.94
C ALA A 84 3.06 11.23 3.09
N ILE A 85 3.56 9.99 3.21
CA ILE A 85 5.02 9.73 3.25
C ILE A 85 5.66 10.10 1.93
N PHE A 86 5.06 9.73 0.81
CA PHE A 86 5.60 10.06 -0.51
C PHE A 86 5.41 11.53 -0.88
N GLU A 87 4.30 12.14 -0.48
CA GLU A 87 4.12 13.60 -0.60
C GLU A 87 5.24 14.36 0.12
N GLU A 88 5.55 13.99 1.36
CA GLU A 88 6.66 14.60 2.12
C GLU A 88 8.04 14.28 1.49
N CYS A 89 8.27 13.05 1.03
CA CYS A 89 9.54 12.67 0.39
C CYS A 89 9.78 13.40 -0.93
N ILE A 90 8.76 13.51 -1.79
CA ILE A 90 8.90 13.99 -3.16
C ILE A 90 8.70 15.51 -3.21
N HIS A 91 7.65 16.02 -2.56
CA HIS A 91 7.24 17.42 -2.62
C HIS A 91 7.73 18.22 -1.42
N GLY A 92 7.95 17.59 -0.28
CA GLY A 92 8.28 18.27 0.98
C GLY A 92 7.09 19.00 1.60
N SER A 93 5.88 18.61 1.19
CA SER A 93 4.61 19.12 1.69
C SER A 93 3.55 18.03 1.55
N ILE A 94 2.62 17.99 2.50
CA ILE A 94 1.52 17.00 2.54
C ILE A 94 0.24 17.70 2.11
N GLU A 95 -0.45 17.14 1.11
CA GLU A 95 -1.77 17.59 0.65
C GLU A 95 -2.90 16.70 1.19
N SER A 96 -2.59 15.43 1.48
CA SER A 96 -3.56 14.47 2.00
C SER A 96 -4.05 14.83 3.41
N SER A 97 -5.33 14.55 3.69
CA SER A 97 -5.90 14.73 5.02
C SER A 97 -5.33 13.70 6.00
N LEU A 98 -4.46 14.13 6.91
CA LEU A 98 -3.86 13.23 7.91
C LEU A 98 -4.91 12.56 8.81
N ILE A 99 -6.06 13.20 9.06
CA ILE A 99 -7.13 12.62 9.89
C ILE A 99 -7.83 11.46 9.16
N GLU A 100 -8.09 11.61 7.86
CA GLU A 100 -8.66 10.53 7.03
C GLU A 100 -7.66 9.38 6.93
N LEU A 101 -6.40 9.69 6.64
CA LEU A 101 -5.32 8.71 6.57
C LEU A 101 -5.10 7.98 7.90
N PHE A 102 -5.20 8.69 9.02
CA PHE A 102 -5.09 8.09 10.34
C PHE A 102 -6.21 7.09 10.61
N SER A 103 -7.43 7.39 10.18
CA SER A 103 -8.55 6.43 10.27
C SER A 103 -8.29 5.12 9.51
N ASP A 104 -7.55 5.19 8.40
CA ASP A 104 -7.18 4.01 7.59
C ASP A 104 -5.93 3.30 8.13
N TYR A 105 -5.10 4.00 8.87
CA TYR A 105 -3.96 3.44 9.61
C TYR A 105 -4.42 2.66 10.84
N LEU A 106 -5.36 3.20 11.62
CA LEU A 106 -5.82 2.61 12.88
C LEU A 106 -6.48 1.23 12.69
N PRO A 107 -6.40 0.36 13.72
CA PRO A 107 -7.30 -0.77 13.88
C PRO A 107 -8.77 -0.38 13.68
N GLU A 108 -9.60 -1.28 13.15
CA GLU A 108 -10.99 -0.94 12.78
C GLU A 108 -11.80 -0.43 13.98
N MET A 109 -11.62 -1.00 15.17
CA MET A 109 -12.31 -0.56 16.38
C MET A 109 -11.93 0.88 16.76
N GLU A 110 -10.63 1.19 16.80
CA GLU A 110 -10.14 2.55 17.08
C GLU A 110 -10.55 3.55 15.99
N SER A 111 -10.53 3.14 14.72
CA SER A 111 -11.02 3.94 13.59
C SER A 111 -12.49 4.33 13.79
N GLN A 112 -13.34 3.40 14.23
CA GLN A 112 -14.76 3.66 14.50
C GLN A 112 -14.93 4.61 15.68
N ILE A 113 -14.18 4.40 16.77
CA ILE A 113 -14.17 5.27 17.95
C ILE A 113 -13.80 6.70 17.56
N VAL A 114 -12.70 6.89 16.82
CA VAL A 114 -12.23 8.21 16.37
C VAL A 114 -13.26 8.90 15.48
N LYS A 115 -13.84 8.17 14.50
CA LYS A 115 -14.89 8.71 13.63
C LYS A 115 -16.13 9.14 14.42
N LYS A 116 -16.52 8.36 15.43
CA LYS A 116 -17.65 8.68 16.31
C LYS A 116 -17.33 9.89 17.19
N ALA A 117 -16.15 9.96 17.80
CA ALA A 117 -15.71 11.07 18.64
C ALA A 117 -15.67 12.40 17.86
N ILE A 118 -15.20 12.38 16.61
CA ILE A 118 -15.16 13.58 15.75
C ILE A 118 -16.58 14.02 15.33
N SER A 119 -17.46 13.07 15.00
CA SER A 119 -18.79 13.37 14.47
C SER A 119 -19.84 13.68 15.54
N ASN A 120 -19.82 12.97 16.67
CA ASN A 120 -20.67 13.22 17.82
C ASN A 120 -19.97 12.75 19.11
N PHE A 121 -19.17 13.65 19.68
CA PHE A 121 -18.40 13.42 20.90
C PHE A 121 -19.26 12.98 22.11
N ASN A 122 -20.50 13.48 22.23
CA ASN A 122 -21.33 13.17 23.40
C ASN A 122 -21.89 11.74 23.39
N ASP A 123 -21.89 11.09 22.21
CA ASP A 123 -22.36 9.72 22.03
C ASP A 123 -21.23 8.69 21.99
N VAL A 124 -19.95 9.11 22.06
CA VAL A 124 -18.83 8.16 22.06
C VAL A 124 -18.76 7.49 23.43
N ASP A 125 -18.48 6.18 23.43
CA ASP A 125 -18.14 5.48 24.65
C ASP A 125 -16.88 6.11 25.25
N GLN A 126 -17.01 6.64 26.47
CA GLN A 126 -15.94 7.41 27.10
C GLN A 126 -14.80 6.51 27.58
N ASP A 127 -15.10 5.28 28.01
CA ASP A 127 -14.07 4.38 28.53
C ASP A 127 -13.20 3.89 27.36
N ASP A 128 -13.83 3.48 26.25
CA ASP A 128 -13.13 3.09 25.02
C ASP A 128 -12.33 4.25 24.43
N PHE A 129 -12.88 5.47 24.44
CA PHE A 129 -12.18 6.64 23.91
C PHE A 129 -10.99 7.06 24.79
N LEU A 130 -11.12 6.94 26.12
CA LEU A 130 -10.00 7.19 27.03
C LEU A 130 -8.89 6.13 26.85
N GLU A 131 -9.24 4.86 26.69
CA GLU A 131 -8.27 3.80 26.39
C GLU A 131 -7.51 4.09 25.08
N PHE A 132 -8.22 4.50 24.04
CA PHE A 132 -7.61 4.94 22.78
C PHE A 132 -6.63 6.12 22.97
N LEU A 133 -7.05 7.15 23.72
CA LEU A 133 -6.21 8.30 24.00
C LEU A 133 -4.94 7.91 24.78
N ASP A 134 -5.08 7.02 25.75
CA ASP A 134 -3.97 6.51 26.56
C ASP A 134 -3.02 5.63 25.75
N SER A 135 -3.53 4.75 24.89
CA SER A 135 -2.72 3.91 24.00
C SER A 135 -1.88 4.76 23.04
N HIS A 136 -2.40 5.91 22.62
CA HIS A 136 -1.71 6.88 21.76
C HIS A 136 -0.92 7.94 22.56
N SER A 137 -0.79 7.76 23.88
CA SER A 137 -0.07 8.64 24.80
C SER A 137 -0.53 10.10 24.74
N CYS A 138 -1.82 10.34 24.56
CA CYS A 138 -2.41 11.67 24.67
C CYS A 138 -2.24 12.20 26.10
N ARG A 139 -1.92 13.48 26.23
CA ARG A 139 -1.72 14.17 27.51
C ARG A 139 -2.59 15.41 27.68
N LYS A 140 -3.56 15.59 26.77
CA LYS A 140 -4.50 16.71 26.75
C LYS A 140 -5.87 16.22 27.18
N LEU A 141 -6.59 17.06 27.91
CA LEU A 141 -8.00 16.81 28.20
C LEU A 141 -8.81 17.02 26.91
N VAL A 142 -9.52 15.99 26.48
CA VAL A 142 -10.31 16.00 25.25
C VAL A 142 -11.78 16.30 25.56
N ASN A 143 -12.41 17.11 24.73
CA ASN A 143 -13.82 17.46 24.77
C ASN A 143 -14.36 17.72 23.35
N SER A 144 -15.66 18.00 23.24
CA SER A 144 -16.34 18.24 21.96
C SER A 144 -15.79 19.41 21.15
N GLU A 145 -15.12 20.38 21.78
CA GLU A 145 -14.56 21.56 21.11
C GLU A 145 -13.15 21.32 20.55
N ASN A 146 -12.39 20.41 21.17
CA ASN A 146 -10.98 20.19 20.85
C ASN A 146 -10.65 18.78 20.33
N VAL A 147 -11.62 17.87 20.22
CA VAL A 147 -11.39 16.50 19.73
C VAL A 147 -10.74 16.49 18.35
N LEU A 148 -11.25 17.28 17.40
CA LEU A 148 -10.72 17.30 16.04
C LEU A 148 -9.24 17.73 15.96
N PRO A 149 -8.81 18.87 16.54
CA PRO A 149 -7.40 19.23 16.54
C PRO A 149 -6.52 18.25 17.32
N ILE A 150 -7.01 17.66 18.42
CA ILE A 150 -6.23 16.66 19.17
C ILE A 150 -6.01 15.38 18.34
N ILE A 151 -7.04 14.87 17.66
CA ILE A 151 -6.86 13.74 16.73
C ILE A 151 -5.89 14.11 15.60
N GLY A 152 -5.96 15.35 15.08
CA GLY A 152 -5.00 15.84 14.09
C GLY A 152 -3.55 15.85 14.59
N GLU A 153 -3.32 16.21 15.86
CA GLU A 153 -2.00 16.15 16.48
C GLU A 153 -1.50 14.70 16.66
N LEU A 154 -2.37 13.78 17.08
CA LEU A 154 -2.05 12.35 17.17
C LEU A 154 -1.70 11.77 15.80
N ALA A 155 -2.52 12.06 14.78
CA ALA A 155 -2.26 11.67 13.41
C ALA A 155 -0.92 12.19 12.91
N HIS A 156 -0.59 13.45 13.17
CA HIS A 156 0.70 14.03 12.76
C HIS A 156 1.88 13.38 13.51
N LYS A 157 1.73 13.10 14.82
CA LYS A 157 2.75 12.40 15.61
C LYS A 157 3.10 11.05 14.98
N GLU A 158 2.09 10.25 14.68
CA GLU A 158 2.31 8.85 14.26
C GLU A 158 2.63 8.72 12.79
N LEU A 159 1.93 9.45 11.93
CA LEU A 159 2.10 9.30 10.49
C LEU A 159 3.33 10.04 9.97
N ILE A 160 3.81 11.09 10.67
CA ILE A 160 4.88 11.98 10.17
C ILE A 160 6.06 12.09 11.13
N GLN A 161 5.85 12.39 12.42
CA GLN A 161 6.95 12.64 13.34
C GLN A 161 7.74 11.36 13.68
N GLN A 162 7.04 10.28 14.00
CA GLN A 162 7.66 8.98 14.31
C GLN A 162 8.46 8.41 13.13
N PRO A 163 7.93 8.32 11.89
CA PRO A 163 8.69 7.82 10.75
C PRO A 163 9.67 8.85 10.14
N ARG A 164 9.88 10.02 10.78
CA ARG A 164 10.64 11.13 10.17
C ARG A 164 12.03 10.73 9.67
N TYR A 165 12.74 9.90 10.43
CA TYR A 165 14.07 9.43 10.04
C TYR A 165 14.03 8.60 8.74
N VAL A 166 13.04 7.72 8.60
CA VAL A 166 12.83 6.91 7.38
C VAL A 166 12.46 7.81 6.21
N ILE A 167 11.56 8.78 6.42
CA ILE A 167 11.16 9.78 5.41
C ILE A 167 12.39 10.53 4.88
N GLU A 168 13.29 11.00 5.76
CA GLU A 168 14.50 11.70 5.32
C GLU A 168 15.47 10.79 4.56
N CYS A 169 15.56 9.50 4.93
CA CYS A 169 16.35 8.54 4.16
C CYS A 169 15.75 8.33 2.76
N PHE A 170 14.43 8.14 2.67
CA PHE A 170 13.73 7.95 1.40
C PHE A 170 13.82 9.18 0.49
N ARG A 171 13.66 10.37 1.07
CA ARG A 171 13.76 11.66 0.37
C ARG A 171 15.05 11.80 -0.43
N SER A 172 16.16 11.25 0.06
CA SER A 172 17.45 11.36 -0.63
C SER A 172 17.46 10.72 -2.03
N GLU A 173 16.65 9.69 -2.25
CA GLU A 173 16.50 9.01 -3.53
C GLU A 173 15.22 9.46 -4.28
N LEU A 174 14.11 9.62 -3.58
CA LEU A 174 12.78 9.83 -4.18
C LEU A 174 12.53 11.28 -4.62
N ARG A 175 13.18 12.28 -4.03
CA ARG A 175 12.97 13.70 -4.40
C ARG A 175 13.29 14.01 -5.86
N GLN A 176 14.10 13.16 -6.51
CA GLN A 176 14.46 13.31 -7.91
C GLN A 176 13.36 12.83 -8.87
N LEU A 177 12.40 12.05 -8.38
CA LEU A 177 11.27 11.56 -9.17
C LEU A 177 10.39 12.72 -9.61
N GLN A 178 10.11 12.78 -10.91
CA GLN A 178 9.23 13.79 -11.50
C GLN A 178 7.75 13.37 -11.38
N VAL A 179 7.32 12.98 -10.18
CA VAL A 179 5.93 12.60 -9.88
C VAL A 179 5.22 13.81 -9.29
N THR A 180 4.23 14.36 -9.99
CA THR A 180 3.44 15.49 -9.49
C THR A 180 2.44 15.03 -8.41
N PRO A 181 1.92 15.93 -7.56
CA PRO A 181 0.87 15.58 -6.60
C PRO A 181 -0.34 14.91 -7.25
N GLY A 182 -0.79 15.45 -8.38
CA GLY A 182 -1.88 14.85 -9.17
C GLY A 182 -1.57 13.45 -9.69
N LYS A 183 -0.33 13.20 -10.13
CA LYS A 183 0.09 11.86 -10.58
C LYS A 183 0.17 10.87 -9.43
N LEU A 184 0.67 11.29 -8.26
CA LEU A 184 0.71 10.44 -7.07
C LEU A 184 -0.71 10.03 -6.66
N LYS A 185 -1.66 10.97 -6.62
CA LYS A 185 -3.07 10.67 -6.36
C LYS A 185 -3.64 9.67 -7.37
N GLN A 186 -3.34 9.85 -8.66
CA GLN A 186 -3.77 8.93 -9.71
C GLN A 186 -3.19 7.52 -9.49
N ILE A 187 -1.90 7.40 -9.12
CA ILE A 187 -1.23 6.13 -8.82
C ILE A 187 -2.03 5.34 -7.76
N TYR A 188 -2.35 5.97 -6.62
CA TYR A 188 -3.11 5.32 -5.54
C TYR A 188 -4.53 4.89 -5.96
N GLN A 189 -5.15 5.62 -6.88
CA GLN A 189 -6.49 5.32 -7.37
C GLN A 189 -6.51 4.18 -8.40
N GLU A 190 -5.56 4.19 -9.33
CA GLU A 190 -5.56 3.28 -10.49
C GLU A 190 -4.88 1.94 -10.20
N MET A 191 -3.88 1.92 -9.31
CA MET A 191 -3.14 0.70 -9.00
C MET A 191 -3.87 -0.21 -8.00
N LYS A 192 -4.88 0.31 -7.31
CA LYS A 192 -5.64 -0.47 -6.31
C LYS A 192 -6.41 -1.61 -7.01
N PRO A 193 -6.11 -2.88 -6.69
CA PRO A 193 -6.87 -3.99 -7.24
C PRO A 193 -8.31 -3.92 -6.74
N THR A 194 -9.25 -4.03 -7.67
CA THR A 194 -10.67 -4.20 -7.37
C THR A 194 -11.26 -5.22 -8.33
N PRO A 195 -12.36 -5.91 -7.99
CA PRO A 195 -12.97 -6.87 -8.90
C PRO A 195 -13.33 -6.25 -10.25
N LYS A 196 -13.79 -5.00 -10.24
CA LYS A 196 -14.13 -4.26 -11.45
C LYS A 196 -12.92 -4.06 -12.37
N GLU A 197 -11.79 -3.62 -11.82
CA GLU A 197 -10.59 -3.35 -12.62
C GLU A 197 -9.89 -4.64 -13.06
N ILE A 198 -9.87 -5.69 -12.22
CA ILE A 198 -9.37 -7.02 -12.62
C ILE A 198 -10.22 -7.61 -13.75
N LEU A 199 -11.55 -7.46 -13.70
CA LEU A 199 -12.40 -7.93 -14.79
C LEU A 199 -12.13 -7.20 -16.11
N LYS A 200 -11.73 -5.93 -16.07
CA LYS A 200 -11.36 -5.15 -17.26
C LYS A 200 -9.99 -5.51 -17.84
N SER A 201 -9.10 -6.14 -17.06
CA SER A 201 -7.83 -6.64 -17.57
C SER A 201 -7.99 -7.96 -18.32
N LEU A 202 -9.08 -8.70 -18.11
CA LEU A 202 -9.32 -9.97 -18.81
C LEU A 202 -9.53 -9.77 -20.32
N ILE A 203 -8.80 -10.53 -21.13
CA ILE A 203 -9.05 -10.71 -22.56
C ILE A 203 -9.69 -12.09 -22.73
N VAL A 204 -10.97 -12.08 -23.13
CA VAL A 204 -11.78 -13.28 -23.34
C VAL A 204 -11.85 -13.57 -24.84
N PRO A 205 -11.73 -14.84 -25.30
CA PRO A 205 -11.91 -15.20 -26.70
C PRO A 205 -13.29 -14.80 -27.25
N GLU A 206 -13.36 -14.26 -28.46
CA GLU A 206 -14.63 -13.89 -29.10
C GLU A 206 -15.50 -15.12 -29.41
N ASN A 207 -14.87 -16.19 -29.89
CA ASN A 207 -15.52 -17.43 -30.28
C ASN A 207 -15.31 -18.49 -29.20
N MET A 208 -16.31 -18.67 -28.34
CA MET A 208 -16.32 -19.70 -27.30
C MET A 208 -17.47 -20.69 -27.51
N LYS A 209 -17.20 -21.97 -27.25
CA LYS A 209 -18.20 -23.04 -27.07
C LYS A 209 -19.03 -22.78 -25.80
N GLU A 210 -20.16 -23.46 -25.67
CA GLU A 210 -21.06 -23.29 -24.53
C GLU A 210 -20.36 -23.57 -23.18
N ALA A 211 -19.58 -24.65 -23.09
CA ALA A 211 -18.81 -24.99 -21.89
C ALA A 211 -17.77 -23.90 -21.53
N GLU A 212 -17.07 -23.34 -22.52
CA GLU A 212 -16.07 -22.28 -22.34
C GLU A 212 -16.72 -20.97 -21.85
N ARG A 213 -17.92 -20.64 -22.36
CA ARG A 213 -18.72 -19.51 -21.89
C ARG A 213 -19.14 -19.69 -20.43
N LEU A 214 -19.58 -20.89 -20.06
CA LEU A 214 -19.94 -21.22 -18.67
C LEU A 214 -18.73 -21.10 -17.75
N CYS A 215 -17.58 -21.69 -18.11
CA CYS A 215 -16.33 -21.57 -17.36
C CYS A 215 -15.90 -20.11 -17.18
N THR A 216 -15.95 -19.30 -18.24
CA THR A 216 -15.69 -17.85 -18.17
C THR A 216 -16.66 -17.15 -17.21
N GLY A 217 -17.93 -17.53 -17.24
CA GLY A 217 -18.94 -17.03 -16.31
C GLY A 217 -18.59 -17.32 -14.84
N PHE A 218 -18.15 -18.55 -14.55
CA PHE A 218 -17.71 -18.92 -13.20
C PHE A 218 -16.47 -18.15 -12.76
N LEU A 219 -15.47 -17.98 -13.63
CA LEU A 219 -14.28 -17.17 -13.31
C LEU A 219 -14.66 -15.72 -13.00
N LYS A 220 -15.52 -15.10 -13.83
CA LYS A 220 -15.97 -13.73 -13.59
C LYS A 220 -16.74 -13.60 -12.28
N ARG A 221 -17.52 -14.59 -11.90
CA ARG A 221 -18.22 -14.63 -10.60
C ARG A 221 -17.22 -14.78 -9.46
N TYR A 222 -16.27 -15.71 -9.57
CA TYR A 222 -15.20 -15.88 -8.59
C TYR A 222 -14.47 -14.57 -8.32
N ILE A 223 -14.04 -13.85 -9.35
CA ILE A 223 -13.35 -12.55 -9.22
C ILE A 223 -14.22 -11.51 -8.50
N LYS A 224 -15.53 -11.47 -8.75
CA LYS A 224 -16.46 -10.56 -8.06
C LYS A 224 -16.58 -10.84 -6.57
N ASP A 225 -16.41 -12.09 -6.18
CA ASP A 225 -16.58 -12.57 -4.81
C ASP A 225 -15.25 -12.55 -4.01
N LEU A 226 -14.12 -12.15 -4.63
CA LEU A 226 -12.84 -12.05 -3.95
C LEU A 226 -12.81 -10.87 -2.96
N ASP A 227 -12.23 -11.09 -1.78
CA ASP A 227 -11.82 -10.03 -0.85
C ASP A 227 -10.50 -9.37 -1.29
N GLY A 228 -10.08 -8.30 -0.60
CA GLY A 228 -8.91 -7.50 -0.99
C GLY A 228 -7.61 -8.31 -1.08
N GLU A 229 -7.36 -9.23 -0.15
CA GLU A 229 -6.14 -10.04 -0.15
C GLU A 229 -6.16 -11.09 -1.28
N LYS A 230 -7.31 -11.73 -1.50
CA LYS A 230 -7.44 -12.67 -2.63
C LYS A 230 -7.41 -11.96 -3.99
N GLN A 231 -7.84 -10.70 -4.07
CA GLN A 231 -7.69 -9.89 -5.28
C GLN A 231 -6.22 -9.65 -5.62
N LYS A 232 -5.40 -9.27 -4.62
CA LYS A 232 -3.94 -9.14 -4.77
C LYS A 232 -3.30 -10.46 -5.17
N ALA A 233 -3.63 -11.55 -4.47
CA ALA A 233 -3.09 -12.88 -4.75
C ALA A 233 -3.44 -13.37 -6.17
N PHE A 234 -4.69 -13.16 -6.62
CA PHE A 234 -5.09 -13.46 -7.98
C PHE A 234 -4.28 -12.66 -9.01
N LEU A 235 -4.10 -11.37 -8.78
CA LEU A 235 -3.35 -10.51 -9.69
C LEU A 235 -1.87 -10.90 -9.74
N ARG A 236 -1.27 -11.21 -8.58
CA ARG A 236 0.11 -11.69 -8.47
C ARG A 236 0.29 -12.99 -9.23
N PHE A 237 -0.61 -13.95 -9.03
CA PHE A 237 -0.59 -15.21 -9.78
C PHE A 237 -0.64 -15.00 -11.31
N CYS A 238 -1.45 -14.06 -11.79
CA CYS A 238 -1.60 -13.82 -13.22
C CYS A 238 -0.51 -12.93 -13.84
N THR A 239 0.16 -12.07 -13.07
CA THR A 239 0.99 -10.98 -13.62
C THR A 239 2.35 -10.80 -12.95
N GLY A 240 2.58 -11.47 -11.81
CA GLY A 240 3.68 -11.23 -10.89
C GLY A 240 3.48 -9.98 -10.01
N SER A 241 2.34 -9.29 -10.06
CA SER A 241 2.12 -8.04 -9.31
C SER A 241 0.86 -8.09 -8.44
N ASP A 242 0.96 -7.62 -7.20
CA ASP A 242 -0.20 -7.43 -6.29
C ASP A 242 -1.00 -6.14 -6.59
N VAL A 243 -0.46 -5.26 -7.46
CA VAL A 243 -1.09 -4.01 -7.89
C VAL A 243 -1.35 -3.97 -9.40
N LEU A 244 -2.28 -3.13 -9.83
CA LEU A 244 -2.63 -2.99 -11.25
C LEU A 244 -1.59 -2.13 -11.99
N LEU A 245 -0.96 -2.73 -13.00
CA LEU A 245 0.04 -2.07 -13.86
C LEU A 245 -0.43 -1.89 -15.31
N GLY A 246 -1.76 -1.93 -15.54
CA GLY A 246 -2.35 -1.82 -16.88
C GLY A 246 -2.19 -3.08 -17.76
N MET A 247 -1.71 -4.19 -17.18
CA MET A 247 -1.51 -5.45 -17.88
C MET A 247 -2.83 -6.11 -18.29
N LYS A 248 -2.76 -6.97 -19.31
CA LYS A 248 -3.89 -7.78 -19.79
C LYS A 248 -3.69 -9.24 -19.42
N ILE A 249 -4.77 -9.91 -19.03
CA ILE A 249 -4.80 -11.32 -18.62
C ILE A 249 -5.59 -12.07 -19.70
N THR A 250 -4.88 -12.79 -20.57
CA THR A 250 -5.50 -13.56 -21.65
C THR A 250 -6.03 -14.88 -21.13
N ILE A 251 -7.27 -15.21 -21.50
CA ILE A 251 -7.89 -16.50 -21.18
C ILE A 251 -7.85 -17.38 -22.43
N GLU A 252 -7.29 -18.57 -22.28
CA GLU A 252 -7.20 -19.59 -23.33
C GLU A 252 -7.83 -20.90 -22.86
N PHE A 253 -8.46 -21.62 -23.79
CA PHE A 253 -9.06 -22.93 -23.55
C PHE A 253 -8.32 -23.96 -24.44
N PHE A 254 -7.93 -25.09 -23.85
CA PHE A 254 -7.19 -26.17 -24.51
C PHE A 254 -8.05 -27.43 -24.65
#